data_AF-A0A0A1XSM8-F1
#
_entry.id   AF-A0A0A1XSM8-F1
#
_cell.length_a   1.000
_cell.length_b   1.000
_cell.length_c   1.000
_cell.angle_alpha   90.00
_cell.angle_beta   90.00
_cell.angle_gamma   90.00
#
_symmetry.space_group_name_H-M   'P 1'
#
loop_
_entity.id
_entity.type
_entity.pdbx_description
1 polymer ?
#
loop_
_entity_poly.entity_id
_entity_poly.type
_entity_poly.pdbx_seq_one_letter_code
_entity_poly.pdbx_strand_id
1 'polypeptide(L)'
;SNYKRAIQLCSEKLRDNIKELNGKSNKLQLAQQSCEIKRKNLKAELVKLEKELEESKEKVYEACHAATYEDTLAKSKAAMAKYQLEHGALRSAEAMYKKYIEKVTEEPCCPLCHKDMTDNEATDITMELSDEISRLPENIKRTEKLLKAEQKRYENLLHIKSVVETVAKLEADIPKKKQELSSIEEKLAECVEERESLQMLLAEPTTSLELADSMMGDVSLLDEAMKEITRLKNDIAQLNVSTKEKNTNYKKQN
;
A
#
# COMPACT_ATOMS: atom_id res chain seq x y z
N SER A 1 -38.61 50.02 24.79
CA SER A 1 -37.84 48.90 24.22
C SER A 1 -36.68 48.61 25.16
N ASN A 2 -36.32 47.34 25.36
CA ASN A 2 -35.19 46.92 26.19
C ASN A 2 -34.08 46.45 25.25
N TYR A 3 -33.21 47.38 24.86
CA TYR A 3 -32.17 47.14 23.85
C TYR A 3 -31.13 46.15 24.37
N LYS A 4 -30.85 46.18 25.68
CA LYS A 4 -29.97 45.21 26.34
C LYS A 4 -30.43 43.78 26.13
N ARG A 5 -31.73 43.51 26.32
CA ARG A 5 -32.32 42.18 26.12
C ARG A 5 -32.21 41.73 24.67
N ALA A 6 -32.35 42.64 23.71
CA ALA A 6 -32.22 42.32 22.29
C ALA A 6 -30.79 41.89 21.93
N ILE A 7 -29.78 42.60 22.45
CA ILE A 7 -28.37 42.23 22.24
C ILE A 7 -28.04 40.92 22.94
N GLN A 8 -28.50 40.71 24.18
CA GLN A 8 -28.28 39.45 24.90
C GLN A 8 -28.81 38.23 24.12
N LEU A 9 -30.02 38.32 23.57
CA LEU A 9 -30.60 37.25 22.74
C LEU A 9 -29.80 37.03 21.44
N CYS A 10 -29.22 38.09 20.87
CA CYS A 10 -28.33 37.97 19.70
C CYS A 10 -27.02 37.27 20.06
N SER A 11 -26.37 37.69 21.16
CA SER A 11 -25.14 37.08 21.67
C SER A 11 -25.32 35.59 22.00
N GLU A 12 -26.48 35.21 22.57
CA GLU A 12 -26.80 33.80 22.84
C GLU A 12 -26.86 32.97 21.55
N LYS A 13 -27.57 33.45 20.52
CA LYS A 13 -27.62 32.79 19.21
C LYS A 13 -26.25 32.66 18.55
N LEU A 14 -25.43 33.71 18.64
CA LEU A 14 -24.06 33.69 18.11
C LEU A 14 -23.19 32.66 18.85
N ARG A 15 -23.27 32.58 20.18
CA ARG A 15 -22.55 31.57 20.96
C ARG A 15 -22.96 30.15 20.60
N ASP A 16 -24.25 29.90 20.38
CA ASP A 16 -24.72 28.58 19.97
C ASP A 16 -24.23 28.19 18.58
N ASN A 17 -24.24 29.14 17.62
CA ASN A 17 -23.67 28.93 16.28
C ASN A 17 -22.16 28.65 16.35
N ILE A 18 -21.39 29.44 17.11
CA ILE A 18 -19.95 29.24 17.31
C ILE A 18 -19.68 27.86 17.93
N LYS A 19 -20.47 27.43 18.92
CA LYS A 19 -20.34 26.09 19.51
C LYS A 19 -20.60 24.99 18.49
N GLU A 20 -21.62 25.12 17.65
CA GLU A 20 -21.94 24.14 16.62
C GLU A 20 -20.80 24.02 15.59
N LEU A 21 -20.33 25.16 15.08
CA LEU A 21 -19.24 25.22 14.10
C LEU A 21 -17.92 24.70 14.69
N ASN A 22 -17.58 25.04 15.93
CA ASN A 22 -16.42 24.47 16.62
C ASN A 22 -16.57 22.96 16.85
N GLY A 23 -17.79 22.49 17.13
CA GLY A 23 -18.07 21.06 17.23
C GLY A 23 -17.81 20.32 15.91
N LYS A 24 -18.19 20.90 14.77
CA LYS A 24 -17.89 20.37 13.43
C LYS A 24 -16.37 20.40 13.16
N SER A 25 -15.72 21.52 13.44
CA SER A 25 -14.26 21.70 13.28
C SER A 25 -13.46 20.64 14.05
N ASN A 26 -13.81 20.39 15.32
CA ASN A 26 -13.16 19.37 16.14
C ASN A 26 -13.34 17.95 15.58
N LYS A 27 -14.53 17.61 15.07
CA LYS A 27 -14.78 16.30 14.45
C LYS A 27 -13.92 16.12 13.20
N LEU A 28 -13.84 17.16 12.37
CA LEU A 28 -13.05 17.16 11.15
C LEU A 28 -11.55 17.06 11.47
N GLN A 29 -11.08 17.75 12.51
CA GLN A 29 -9.69 17.64 12.98
C GLN A 29 -9.33 16.22 13.41
N LEU A 30 -10.21 15.52 14.14
CA LEU A 30 -10.00 14.13 14.52
C LEU A 30 -9.98 13.19 13.30
N ALA A 31 -10.87 13.42 12.33
CA ALA A 31 -10.90 12.66 11.09
C ALA A 31 -9.62 12.87 10.26
N GLN A 32 -9.14 14.11 10.15
CA GLN A 32 -7.87 14.45 9.50
C GLN A 32 -6.69 13.75 10.17
N GLN A 33 -6.58 13.83 11.50
CA GLN A 33 -5.51 13.15 12.24
C GLN A 33 -5.52 11.63 11.99
N SER A 34 -6.71 11.01 12.00
CA SER A 34 -6.84 9.59 11.68
C SER A 34 -6.34 9.27 10.27
N CYS A 35 -6.71 10.08 9.28
CA CYS A 35 -6.28 9.90 7.89
C CYS A 35 -4.77 10.15 7.72
N GLU A 36 -4.19 11.13 8.42
CA GLU A 36 -2.74 11.39 8.39
C GLU A 36 -1.93 10.23 8.95
N ILE A 37 -2.40 9.64 10.06
CA ILE A 37 -1.78 8.44 10.65
C ILE A 37 -1.86 7.28 9.66
N LYS A 38 -3.03 7.03 9.06
CA LYS A 38 -3.20 5.98 8.04
C LYS A 38 -2.29 6.20 6.84
N ARG A 39 -2.22 7.42 6.31
CA ARG A 39 -1.33 7.80 5.20
C ARG A 39 0.13 7.51 5.54
N LYS A 40 0.59 7.93 6.72
CA LYS A 40 1.97 7.71 7.15
C LYS A 40 2.31 6.22 7.28
N ASN A 41 1.41 5.45 7.90
CA ASN A 41 1.60 4.02 8.06
C ASN A 41 1.61 3.30 6.72
N LEU A 42 0.67 3.61 5.83
CA LEU A 42 0.58 3.00 4.51
C LEU A 42 1.78 3.36 3.62
N LYS A 43 2.27 4.62 3.67
CA LYS A 43 3.53 5.01 3.00
C LYS A 43 4.73 4.20 3.50
N ALA A 44 4.86 4.06 4.83
CA ALA A 44 5.95 3.28 5.41
C ALA A 44 5.86 1.79 5.07
N GLU A 45 4.65 1.24 5.01
CA GLU A 45 4.41 -0.14 4.57
C GLU A 45 4.74 -0.32 3.08
N LEU A 46 4.30 0.59 2.21
CA LEU A 46 4.61 0.57 0.78
C LEU A 46 6.12 0.57 0.52
N VAL A 47 6.89 1.43 1.19
CA VAL A 47 8.35 1.44 1.04
C VAL A 47 8.98 0.10 1.42
N LYS A 48 8.46 -0.57 2.47
CA LYS A 48 8.94 -1.90 2.86
C LYS A 48 8.58 -2.96 1.83
N LEU A 49 7.35 -2.96 1.33
CA LEU A 49 6.88 -3.92 0.33
C LEU A 49 7.60 -3.73 -1.01
N GLU A 50 7.86 -2.49 -1.42
CA GLU A 50 8.63 -2.18 -2.64
C GLU A 50 10.08 -2.67 -2.50
N LYS A 51 10.69 -2.46 -1.34
CA LYS A 51 12.03 -2.99 -1.07
C LYS A 51 12.06 -4.52 -1.06
N GLU A 52 11.09 -5.16 -0.41
CA GLU A 52 10.95 -6.62 -0.38
C GLU A 52 10.72 -7.19 -1.79
N LEU A 53 9.93 -6.48 -2.61
CA LEU A 53 9.72 -6.84 -4.00
C LEU A 53 11.04 -6.80 -4.79
N GLU A 54 11.82 -5.73 -4.64
CA GLU A 54 13.11 -5.60 -5.34
C GLU A 54 14.09 -6.70 -4.91
N GLU A 55 14.27 -6.91 -3.60
CA GLU A 55 15.13 -7.97 -3.06
C GLU A 55 14.68 -9.37 -3.53
N SER A 56 13.37 -9.58 -3.67
CA SER A 56 12.82 -10.86 -4.16
C SER A 56 13.00 -11.01 -5.67
N LYS A 57 12.87 -9.93 -6.44
CA LYS A 57 13.14 -9.90 -7.88
C LYS A 57 14.61 -10.17 -8.19
N GLU A 58 15.52 -9.60 -7.43
CA GLU A 58 16.95 -9.87 -7.55
C GLU A 58 17.26 -11.36 -7.36
N LYS A 59 16.71 -11.99 -6.30
CA LYS A 59 16.87 -13.45 -6.07
C LYS A 59 16.32 -14.29 -7.22
N VAL A 60 15.17 -13.92 -7.78
CA VAL A 60 14.59 -14.61 -8.94
C VAL A 60 15.48 -14.41 -10.18
N TYR A 61 16.01 -13.21 -10.37
CA TYR A 61 16.90 -12.87 -11.47
C TYR A 61 18.23 -13.64 -11.40
N GLU A 62 18.85 -13.73 -10.23
CA GLU A 62 20.08 -14.52 -10.01
C GLU A 62 19.89 -15.99 -10.36
N ALA A 63 18.70 -16.55 -10.18
CA ALA A 63 18.45 -17.95 -10.49
C ALA A 63 17.99 -18.18 -11.94
N CYS A 64 17.20 -17.27 -12.52
CA CYS A 64 16.56 -17.46 -13.82
C CYS A 64 17.21 -16.68 -14.97
N HIS A 65 18.10 -15.72 -14.68
CA HIS A 65 18.87 -14.92 -15.66
C HIS A 65 17.99 -14.37 -16.81
N ALA A 66 17.00 -13.55 -16.46
CA ALA A 66 16.01 -12.92 -17.35
C ALA A 66 14.98 -13.85 -18.03
N ALA A 67 15.10 -15.18 -17.93
CA ALA A 67 14.05 -16.09 -18.37
C ALA A 67 12.95 -16.22 -17.31
N THR A 68 11.74 -16.61 -17.74
CA THR A 68 10.67 -16.90 -16.78
C THR A 68 11.03 -18.11 -15.92
N TYR A 69 10.48 -18.14 -14.71
CA TYR A 69 10.67 -19.27 -13.79
C TYR A 69 10.24 -20.59 -14.44
N GLU A 70 9.06 -20.61 -15.06
CA GLU A 70 8.48 -21.81 -15.68
C GLU A 70 9.34 -22.32 -16.84
N ASP A 71 9.81 -21.43 -17.71
CA ASP A 71 10.68 -21.80 -18.83
C ASP A 71 12.02 -22.34 -18.33
N THR A 72 12.60 -21.72 -17.30
CA THR A 72 13.89 -22.13 -16.74
C THR A 72 13.80 -23.49 -16.07
N LEU A 73 12.70 -23.74 -15.33
CA LEU A 73 12.41 -25.01 -14.69
C LEU A 73 12.20 -26.12 -15.74
N ALA A 74 11.42 -25.84 -16.78
CA ALA A 74 11.18 -26.79 -17.87
C ALA A 74 12.47 -27.14 -18.63
N LYS A 75 13.31 -26.13 -18.93
CA LYS A 75 14.61 -26.33 -19.59
C LYS A 75 15.55 -27.17 -18.74
N SER A 76 15.67 -26.88 -17.43
CA SER A 76 16.53 -27.66 -16.53
C SER A 76 16.04 -29.10 -16.41
N LYS A 77 14.72 -29.33 -16.28
CA LYS A 77 14.14 -30.68 -16.27
C LYS A 77 14.41 -31.45 -17.57
N ALA A 78 14.30 -30.80 -18.72
CA ALA A 78 14.60 -31.41 -20.02
C ALA A 78 16.10 -31.73 -20.18
N ALA A 79 16.98 -30.82 -19.74
CA ALA A 79 18.43 -31.02 -19.74
C ALA A 79 18.84 -32.18 -18.83
N MET A 80 18.26 -32.28 -17.63
CA MET A 80 18.45 -33.41 -16.73
C MET A 80 18.05 -34.73 -17.38
N ALA A 81 16.87 -34.81 -18.00
CA ALA A 81 16.41 -36.02 -18.68
C ALA A 81 17.37 -36.43 -19.83
N LYS A 82 17.86 -35.45 -20.59
CA LYS A 82 18.86 -35.67 -21.65
C LYS A 82 20.16 -36.23 -21.09
N TYR A 83 20.75 -35.60 -20.06
CA TYR A 83 22.00 -36.07 -19.47
C TYR A 83 21.86 -37.43 -18.77
N GLN A 84 20.70 -37.70 -18.16
CA GLN A 84 20.38 -39.00 -17.57
C GLN A 84 20.38 -40.10 -18.63
N LEU A 85 19.75 -39.83 -19.79
CA LEU A 85 19.70 -40.76 -20.91
C LEU A 85 21.09 -40.98 -21.51
N GLU A 86 21.85 -39.92 -21.76
CA GLU A 86 23.22 -39.99 -22.27
C GLU A 86 24.15 -40.76 -21.32
N HIS A 87 24.06 -40.49 -20.01
CA HIS A 87 24.82 -41.22 -19.00
C HIS A 87 24.46 -42.71 -18.98
N GLY A 88 23.16 -43.04 -19.07
CA GLY A 88 22.67 -44.41 -19.18
C GLY A 88 23.18 -45.12 -20.43
N ALA A 89 23.13 -44.45 -21.58
CA ALA A 89 23.63 -44.97 -22.84
C ALA A 89 25.14 -45.25 -22.79
N LEU A 90 25.95 -44.31 -22.28
CA LEU A 90 27.39 -44.49 -22.13
C LEU A 90 27.74 -45.64 -21.19
N ARG A 91 27.04 -45.76 -20.05
CA ARG A 91 27.22 -46.89 -19.11
C ARG A 91 26.83 -48.22 -19.72
N SER A 92 25.74 -48.25 -20.51
CA SER A 92 25.32 -49.46 -21.21
C SER A 92 26.31 -49.87 -22.29
N ALA A 93 26.86 -48.91 -23.05
CA ALA A 93 27.89 -49.15 -24.05
C ALA A 93 29.18 -49.69 -23.39
N GLU A 94 29.62 -49.09 -22.27
CA GLU A 94 30.76 -49.58 -21.51
C GLU A 94 30.57 -51.05 -21.08
N ALA A 95 29.40 -51.39 -20.53
CA ALA A 95 29.10 -52.76 -20.11
C ALA A 95 28.99 -53.74 -21.30
N MET A 96 28.37 -53.31 -22.40
CA MET A 96 28.25 -54.14 -23.61
C MET A 96 29.61 -54.41 -24.23
N TYR A 97 30.45 -53.40 -24.45
CA TYR A 97 31.76 -53.57 -25.06
C TYR A 97 32.68 -54.46 -24.22
N LYS A 98 32.67 -54.30 -22.88
CA LYS A 98 33.42 -55.20 -21.98
C LYS A 98 32.97 -56.66 -22.14
N LYS A 99 31.66 -56.90 -22.11
CA LYS A 99 31.09 -58.25 -22.27
C LYS A 99 31.35 -58.84 -23.66
N TYR A 100 31.45 -58.00 -24.69
CA TYR A 100 31.76 -58.42 -26.05
C TYR A 100 33.21 -58.86 -26.18
N ILE A 101 34.14 -58.07 -25.63
CA ILE A 101 35.56 -58.43 -25.57
C ILE A 101 35.75 -59.74 -24.81
N GLU A 102 35.12 -59.91 -23.65
CA GLU A 102 35.15 -61.16 -22.88
C GLU A 102 34.72 -62.36 -23.74
N LYS A 103 33.56 -62.26 -24.42
CA LYS A 103 33.04 -63.33 -25.27
C LYS A 103 33.91 -63.65 -26.48
N VAL A 104 34.41 -62.64 -27.19
CA VAL A 104 35.28 -62.83 -28.37
C VAL A 104 36.63 -63.45 -27.98
N THR A 105 37.10 -63.18 -26.76
CA THR A 105 38.32 -63.78 -26.21
C THR A 105 38.10 -65.24 -25.80
N GLU A 106 36.92 -65.59 -25.30
CA GLU A 106 36.56 -66.97 -24.90
C GLU A 106 36.22 -67.87 -26.10
N GLU A 107 35.45 -67.35 -27.05
CA GLU A 107 35.04 -68.01 -28.29
C GLU A 107 35.26 -67.05 -29.47
N PRO A 108 36.12 -67.38 -30.45
CA PRO A 108 36.39 -66.51 -31.61
C PRO A 108 35.21 -66.56 -32.61
N CYS A 109 34.04 -66.14 -32.18
CA CYS A 109 32.83 -65.97 -32.97
C CYS A 109 32.22 -64.60 -32.69
N CYS A 110 31.55 -64.02 -33.68
CA CYS A 110 30.94 -62.71 -33.51
C CYS A 110 29.72 -62.81 -32.57
N PRO A 111 29.69 -62.11 -31.41
CA PRO A 111 28.60 -62.23 -30.43
C PRO A 111 27.24 -61.65 -30.91
N LEU A 112 27.20 -60.98 -32.07
CA LEU A 112 25.96 -60.46 -32.68
C LEU A 112 25.36 -61.41 -33.71
N CYS A 113 26.18 -61.95 -34.61
CA CYS A 113 25.73 -62.76 -35.74
C CYS A 113 26.13 -64.24 -35.64
N HIS A 114 26.89 -64.62 -34.61
CA HIS A 114 27.37 -65.98 -34.34
C HIS A 114 28.18 -66.59 -35.48
N LYS A 115 28.82 -65.76 -36.29
CA LYS A 115 29.72 -66.21 -37.37
C LYS A 115 31.11 -66.46 -36.78
N ASP A 116 31.71 -67.60 -37.11
CA ASP A 116 33.09 -67.91 -36.75
C ASP A 116 34.04 -66.84 -37.32
N MET A 117 34.99 -66.42 -36.50
CA MET A 117 36.01 -65.44 -36.83
C MET A 117 37.37 -66.10 -36.80
N THR A 118 38.26 -65.66 -37.68
CA THR A 118 39.68 -66.03 -37.59
C THR A 118 40.34 -65.30 -36.41
N ASP A 119 41.44 -65.86 -35.89
CA ASP A 119 42.16 -65.27 -34.76
C ASP A 119 42.60 -63.81 -35.03
N ASN A 120 42.93 -63.49 -36.28
CA ASN A 120 43.26 -62.13 -36.70
C ASN A 120 42.04 -61.19 -36.62
N GLU A 121 40.88 -61.63 -37.13
CA GLU A 121 39.63 -60.85 -37.07
C GLU A 121 39.16 -60.64 -35.61
N ALA A 122 39.31 -61.65 -34.76
CA ALA A 122 39.00 -61.54 -33.33
C ALA A 122 39.92 -60.54 -32.60
N THR A 123 41.21 -60.52 -32.97
CA THR A 123 42.19 -59.58 -32.42
C THR A 123 41.92 -58.14 -32.87
N ASP A 124 41.66 -57.93 -34.15
CA ASP A 124 41.36 -56.61 -34.73
C ASP A 124 40.10 -56.00 -34.09
N ILE A 125 39.02 -56.77 -33.97
CA ILE A 125 37.76 -56.33 -33.34
C ILE A 125 37.97 -56.02 -31.85
N THR A 126 38.78 -56.82 -31.16
CA THR A 126 39.09 -56.59 -29.73
C THR A 126 39.89 -55.30 -29.54
N MET A 127 40.84 -55.00 -30.44
CA MET A 127 41.60 -53.75 -30.42
C MET A 127 40.69 -52.54 -30.69
N GLU A 128 39.84 -52.58 -31.71
CA GLU A 128 38.90 -51.49 -32.03
C GLU A 128 37.94 -51.21 -30.86
N LEU A 129 37.37 -52.25 -30.25
CA LEU A 129 36.49 -52.10 -29.09
C LEU A 129 37.25 -51.61 -27.85
N SER A 130 38.50 -52.02 -27.65
CA SER A 130 39.33 -51.56 -26.52
C SER A 130 39.67 -50.08 -26.64
N ASP A 131 39.99 -49.61 -27.84
CA ASP A 131 40.23 -48.19 -28.12
C ASP A 131 38.97 -47.36 -27.88
N GLU A 132 37.80 -47.85 -28.29
CA GLU A 132 36.53 -47.16 -28.07
C GLU A 132 36.16 -47.15 -26.56
N ILE A 133 36.37 -48.25 -25.83
CA ILE A 133 36.19 -48.32 -24.37
C ILE A 133 37.11 -47.33 -23.65
N SER A 134 38.33 -47.12 -24.12
CA SER A 134 39.31 -46.24 -23.43
C SER A 134 38.80 -44.81 -23.22
N ARG A 135 37.92 -44.33 -24.11
CA ARG A 135 37.34 -42.97 -24.08
C ARG A 135 36.04 -42.86 -23.29
N LEU A 136 35.33 -43.98 -23.07
CA LEU A 136 34.04 -44.00 -22.39
C LEU A 136 34.10 -43.53 -20.92
N PRO A 137 35.08 -43.92 -20.09
CA PRO A 137 35.15 -43.50 -18.69
C PRO A 137 35.23 -41.98 -18.51
N GLU A 138 35.95 -41.29 -19.39
CA GLU A 138 36.06 -39.83 -19.35
C GLU A 138 34.73 -39.16 -19.73
N ASN A 139 34.08 -39.64 -20.79
CA ASN A 139 32.77 -39.17 -21.21
C ASN A 139 31.70 -39.41 -20.14
N ILE A 140 31.70 -40.59 -19.50
CA ILE A 140 30.80 -40.91 -18.37
C ILE A 140 31.01 -39.90 -17.23
N LYS A 141 32.25 -39.67 -16.80
CA LYS A 141 32.57 -38.69 -15.74
C LYS A 141 32.13 -37.28 -16.11
N ARG A 142 32.30 -36.89 -17.38
CA ARG A 142 31.86 -35.58 -17.88
C ARG A 142 30.34 -35.44 -17.83
N THR A 143 29.59 -36.40 -18.36
CA THR A 143 28.13 -36.39 -18.34
C THR A 143 27.59 -36.48 -16.92
N GLU A 144 28.22 -37.24 -16.03
CA GLU A 144 27.87 -37.31 -14.60
C GLU A 144 28.06 -35.95 -13.90
N LYS A 145 29.15 -35.21 -14.20
CA LYS A 145 29.35 -33.85 -13.67
C LYS A 145 28.28 -32.88 -14.17
N LEU A 146 27.93 -32.93 -15.46
CA LEU A 146 26.86 -32.10 -16.04
C LEU A 146 25.50 -32.43 -15.42
N LEU A 147 25.20 -33.71 -15.25
CA LEU A 147 23.98 -34.17 -14.61
C LEU A 147 23.87 -33.67 -13.15
N LYS A 148 24.95 -33.80 -12.36
CA LYS A 148 24.99 -33.28 -10.98
C LYS A 148 24.85 -31.76 -10.92
N ALA A 149 25.46 -31.03 -11.85
CA ALA A 149 25.36 -29.59 -11.93
C ALA A 149 23.91 -29.15 -12.24
N GLU A 150 23.24 -29.80 -13.20
CA GLU A 150 21.83 -29.51 -13.51
C GLU A 150 20.86 -29.97 -12.41
N GLN A 151 21.13 -31.08 -11.72
CA GLN A 151 20.36 -31.48 -10.53
C GLN A 151 20.38 -30.39 -9.45
N LYS A 152 21.58 -29.90 -9.12
CA LYS A 152 21.74 -28.80 -8.15
C LYS A 152 21.02 -27.52 -8.61
N ARG A 153 21.09 -27.21 -9.92
CA ARG A 153 20.36 -26.08 -10.49
C ARG A 153 18.85 -26.25 -10.33
N TYR A 154 18.31 -27.43 -10.66
CA TYR A 154 16.90 -27.74 -10.53
C TYR A 154 16.41 -27.66 -9.08
N GLU A 155 17.19 -28.19 -8.12
CA GLU A 155 16.91 -28.06 -6.68
C GLU A 155 16.85 -26.59 -6.24
N ASN A 156 17.82 -25.78 -6.66
CA ASN A 156 17.80 -24.34 -6.39
C ASN A 156 16.56 -23.66 -6.98
N LEU A 157 16.12 -24.03 -8.19
CA LEU A 157 14.89 -23.54 -8.80
C LEU A 157 13.65 -23.96 -7.99
N LEU A 158 13.64 -25.13 -7.37
CA LEU A 158 12.53 -25.52 -6.47
C LEU A 158 12.51 -24.67 -5.19
N HIS A 159 13.67 -24.33 -4.65
CA HIS A 159 13.76 -23.49 -3.44
C HIS A 159 13.29 -22.06 -3.65
N ILE A 160 13.53 -21.46 -4.83
CA ILE A 160 13.07 -20.09 -5.12
C ILE A 160 11.59 -20.02 -5.51
N LYS A 161 10.88 -21.15 -5.67
CA LYS A 161 9.48 -21.16 -6.10
C LYS A 161 8.60 -20.29 -5.19
N SER A 162 8.80 -20.40 -3.88
CA SER A 162 8.09 -19.58 -2.89
C SER A 162 8.37 -18.08 -3.07
N VAL A 163 9.61 -17.72 -3.45
CA VAL A 163 10.00 -16.33 -3.72
C VAL A 163 9.29 -15.82 -4.98
N VAL A 164 9.18 -16.63 -6.04
CA VAL A 164 8.44 -16.27 -7.25
C VAL A 164 6.95 -16.02 -6.95
N GLU A 165 6.35 -16.87 -6.11
CA GLU A 165 4.96 -16.69 -5.66
C GLU A 165 4.81 -15.41 -4.82
N THR A 166 5.79 -15.08 -3.96
CA THR A 166 5.80 -13.84 -3.19
C THR A 166 5.93 -12.62 -4.10
N VAL A 167 6.81 -12.64 -5.12
CA VAL A 167 6.93 -11.57 -6.12
C VAL A 167 5.59 -11.33 -6.80
N ALA A 168 4.93 -12.37 -7.30
CA ALA A 168 3.64 -12.24 -7.97
C ALA A 168 2.56 -11.63 -7.06
N LYS A 169 2.53 -12.02 -5.77
CA LYS A 169 1.62 -11.42 -4.78
C LYS A 169 1.93 -9.94 -4.53
N LEU A 170 3.20 -9.60 -4.29
CA LEU A 170 3.65 -8.23 -4.05
C LEU A 170 3.38 -7.32 -5.26
N GLU A 171 3.59 -7.81 -6.49
CA GLU A 171 3.26 -7.08 -7.72
C GLU A 171 1.77 -6.80 -7.86
N ALA A 172 0.90 -7.69 -7.36
CA ALA A 172 -0.54 -7.47 -7.36
C ALA A 172 -1.02 -6.56 -6.21
N ASP A 173 -0.36 -6.60 -5.05
CA ASP A 173 -0.82 -5.92 -3.83
C ASP A 173 -0.28 -4.48 -3.70
N ILE A 174 0.95 -4.20 -4.16
CA ILE A 174 1.53 -2.85 -4.13
C ILE A 174 0.64 -1.84 -4.89
N PRO A 175 0.14 -2.12 -6.12
CA PRO A 175 -0.76 -1.22 -6.83
C PRO A 175 -2.06 -0.94 -6.07
N LYS A 176 -2.65 -1.96 -5.42
CA LYS A 176 -3.88 -1.79 -4.61
C LYS A 176 -3.62 -0.87 -3.42
N LYS A 177 -2.50 -1.07 -2.72
CA LYS A 177 -2.09 -0.19 -1.61
C LYS A 177 -1.76 1.23 -2.07
N LYS A 178 -1.19 1.41 -3.27
CA LYS A 178 -1.00 2.74 -3.88
C LYS A 178 -2.34 3.42 -4.19
N GLN A 179 -3.32 2.67 -4.69
CA GLN A 179 -4.66 3.19 -4.93
C GLN A 179 -5.36 3.57 -3.62
N GLU A 180 -5.24 2.75 -2.58
CA GLU A 180 -5.75 3.06 -1.24
C GLU A 180 -5.10 4.34 -0.69
N LEU A 181 -3.78 4.50 -0.88
CA LEU A 181 -3.06 5.71 -0.50
C LEU A 181 -3.60 6.95 -1.21
N SER A 182 -3.84 6.86 -2.53
CA SER A 182 -4.43 7.95 -3.31
C SER A 182 -5.79 8.36 -2.75
N SER A 183 -6.66 7.39 -2.43
CA SER A 183 -7.98 7.68 -1.85
C SER A 183 -7.89 8.35 -0.47
N ILE A 184 -6.90 7.97 0.35
CA ILE A 184 -6.66 8.61 1.65
C ILE A 184 -6.14 10.05 1.46
N GLU A 185 -5.29 10.28 0.46
CA GLU A 185 -4.76 11.61 0.13
C GLU A 185 -5.85 12.55 -0.40
N GLU A 186 -6.77 12.05 -1.23
CA GLU A 186 -7.97 12.78 -1.67
C GLU A 186 -8.85 13.16 -0.47
N LYS A 187 -9.17 12.21 0.41
CA LYS A 187 -9.95 12.50 1.63
C LYS A 187 -9.27 13.52 2.54
N LEU A 188 -7.94 13.50 2.61
CA LEU A 188 -7.18 14.49 3.38
C LEU A 188 -7.30 15.88 2.76
N ALA A 189 -7.25 16.00 1.44
CA ALA A 189 -7.46 17.26 0.73
C ALA A 189 -8.88 17.80 1.01
N GLU A 190 -9.91 16.97 0.87
CA GLU A 190 -11.30 17.32 1.19
C GLU A 190 -11.45 17.80 2.64
N CYS A 191 -10.83 17.10 3.60
CA CYS A 191 -10.86 17.51 5.00
C CYS A 191 -10.16 18.85 5.25
N VAL A 192 -9.09 19.17 4.51
CA VAL A 192 -8.40 20.45 4.61
C VAL A 192 -9.26 21.57 4.05
N GLU A 193 -9.87 21.38 2.88
CA GLU A 193 -10.78 22.36 2.25
C GLU A 193 -12.02 22.63 3.11
N GLU A 194 -12.64 21.58 3.67
CA GLU A 194 -13.80 21.73 4.56
C GLU A 194 -13.41 22.47 5.85
N ARG A 195 -12.19 22.26 6.37
CA ARG A 195 -11.69 22.94 7.56
C ARG A 195 -11.46 24.43 7.31
N GLU A 196 -10.87 24.78 6.17
CA GLU A 196 -10.69 26.17 5.76
C GLU A 196 -12.04 26.87 5.59
N SER A 197 -13.01 26.18 4.98
CA SER A 197 -14.39 26.67 4.84
C SER A 197 -15.05 26.91 6.20
N LEU A 198 -14.90 25.98 7.15
CA LEU A 198 -15.42 26.15 8.52
C LEU A 198 -14.74 27.30 9.27
N GLN A 199 -13.43 27.51 9.07
CA GLN A 199 -12.73 28.67 9.66
C GLN A 199 -13.25 29.99 9.11
N MET A 200 -13.53 30.07 7.80
CA MET A 200 -14.17 31.25 7.22
C MET A 200 -15.58 31.49 7.80
N LEU A 201 -16.39 30.43 7.93
CA LEU A 201 -17.73 30.50 8.51
C LEU A 201 -17.72 30.89 10.00
N LEU A 202 -16.65 30.59 10.73
CA LEU A 202 -16.47 30.97 12.13
C LEU A 202 -16.08 32.44 12.32
N ALA A 203 -15.45 33.07 11.33
CA ALA A 203 -14.90 34.43 11.47
C ALA A 203 -16.00 35.48 11.72
N GLU A 204 -17.08 35.48 10.94
CA GLU A 204 -18.19 36.42 11.08
C GLU A 204 -18.94 36.31 12.43
N PRO A 205 -19.41 35.12 12.88
CA PRO A 205 -20.14 35.04 14.14
C PRO A 205 -19.24 35.36 15.35
N THR A 206 -17.95 35.04 15.27
CA THR A 206 -16.97 35.37 16.33
C THR A 206 -16.77 36.88 16.46
N THR A 207 -16.51 37.57 15.34
CA THR A 207 -16.37 39.03 15.31
C THR A 207 -17.68 39.74 15.70
N SER A 208 -18.83 39.20 15.28
CA SER A 208 -20.15 39.71 15.67
C SER A 208 -20.41 39.57 17.17
N LEU A 209 -19.97 38.47 17.79
CA LEU A 209 -20.11 38.26 19.22
C LEU A 209 -19.22 39.22 20.02
N GLU A 210 -17.97 39.41 19.60
CA GLU A 210 -17.05 40.38 20.20
C GLU A 210 -17.63 41.80 20.14
N LEU A 211 -18.20 42.18 18.99
CA LEU A 211 -18.88 43.46 18.85
C LEU A 211 -20.08 43.57 19.79
N ALA A 212 -20.95 42.56 19.83
CA ALA A 212 -22.13 42.55 20.70
C ALA A 212 -21.76 42.65 22.20
N ASP A 213 -20.70 41.94 22.61
CA ASP A 213 -20.20 41.98 23.98
C ASP A 213 -19.59 43.36 24.32
N SER A 214 -18.91 44.02 23.35
CA SER A 214 -18.38 45.39 23.54
C SER A 214 -19.49 46.45 23.68
N MET A 215 -20.59 46.31 22.95
CA MET A 215 -21.72 47.25 22.97
C MET A 215 -22.61 47.12 24.22
N MET A 216 -22.46 46.02 24.99
CA MET A 216 -23.35 45.69 26.12
C MET A 216 -23.37 46.78 27.21
N GLY A 217 -22.22 47.42 27.44
CA GLY A 217 -22.08 48.52 28.39
C GLY A 217 -22.86 49.75 27.95
N ASP A 218 -22.59 50.23 26.73
CA ASP A 218 -23.24 51.41 26.14
C ASP A 218 -24.75 51.25 26.05
N VAL A 219 -25.22 50.04 25.71
CA VAL A 219 -26.64 49.75 25.55
C VAL A 219 -27.35 49.66 26.91
N SER A 220 -26.64 49.25 27.97
CA SER A 220 -27.16 49.32 29.33
C SER A 220 -27.35 50.78 29.78
N LEU A 221 -26.42 51.68 29.42
CA LEU A 221 -26.55 53.11 29.69
C LEU A 221 -27.72 53.73 28.90
N LEU A 222 -27.87 53.34 27.62
CA LEU A 222 -28.96 53.80 26.76
C LEU A 222 -30.34 53.41 27.31
N ASP A 223 -30.51 52.16 27.76
CA ASP A 223 -31.76 51.70 28.37
C ASP A 223 -32.11 52.51 29.62
N GLU A 224 -31.12 52.87 30.45
CA GLU A 224 -31.34 53.68 31.64
C GLU A 224 -31.73 55.13 31.29
N ALA A 225 -31.02 55.76 30.36
CA ALA A 225 -31.37 57.08 29.85
C ALA A 225 -32.78 57.11 29.25
N MET A 226 -33.18 56.07 28.54
CA MET A 226 -34.53 55.94 27.97
C MET A 226 -35.62 55.82 29.05
N LYS A 227 -35.36 55.10 30.15
CA LYS A 227 -36.27 55.07 31.30
C LYS A 227 -36.42 56.46 31.92
N GLU A 228 -35.30 57.17 32.10
CA GLU A 228 -35.31 58.50 32.69
C GLU A 228 -36.06 59.51 31.81
N ILE A 229 -35.85 59.50 30.50
CA ILE A 229 -36.62 60.30 29.54
C ILE A 229 -38.13 60.01 29.66
N THR A 230 -38.50 58.73 29.78
CA THR A 230 -39.91 58.34 29.92
C THR A 230 -40.50 58.83 31.24
N ARG A 231 -39.75 58.74 32.35
CA ARG A 231 -40.15 59.29 33.65
C ARG A 231 -40.36 60.79 33.57
N LEU A 232 -39.38 61.52 33.06
CA LEU A 232 -39.45 62.99 32.91
C LEU A 232 -40.61 63.43 32.02
N LYS A 233 -40.89 62.71 30.92
CA LYS A 233 -42.07 62.98 30.07
C LYS A 233 -43.39 62.81 30.83
N ASN A 234 -43.51 61.77 31.65
CA ASN A 234 -44.69 61.54 32.48
C ASN A 234 -44.83 62.64 33.54
N ASP A 235 -43.74 63.02 34.19
CA ASP A 235 -43.72 64.10 35.18
C ASP A 235 -44.16 65.44 34.56
N ILE A 236 -43.65 65.76 33.37
CA ILE A 236 -44.06 66.95 32.60
C ILE A 236 -45.55 66.88 32.25
N ALA A 237 -46.06 65.73 31.81
CA ALA A 237 -47.47 65.56 31.51
C ALA A 237 -48.36 65.79 32.74
N GLN A 238 -47.97 65.25 33.90
CA GLN A 238 -48.68 65.46 35.17
C GLN A 238 -48.65 66.92 35.63
N LEU A 239 -47.50 67.58 35.52
CA LEU A 239 -47.35 69.00 35.85
C LEU A 239 -48.22 69.87 34.94
N ASN A 240 -48.30 69.56 33.65
CA ASN A 240 -49.16 70.25 32.68
C ASN A 240 -50.66 70.07 32.98
N VAL A 241 -51.08 68.88 33.42
CA VAL A 241 -52.47 68.65 33.87
C VAL A 241 -52.76 69.46 35.13
N SER A 242 -51.87 69.39 36.13
CA SER A 242 -52.00 70.12 37.40
C SER A 242 -52.04 71.64 37.20
N THR A 243 -51.25 72.19 36.28
CA THR A 243 -51.28 73.63 35.96
C THR A 243 -52.56 74.02 35.21
N LYS A 244 -53.08 73.18 34.32
CA LYS A 244 -54.39 73.40 33.68
C LYS A 244 -55.52 73.38 34.71
N GLU A 245 -55.53 72.44 35.65
CA GLU A 245 -56.52 72.38 36.74
C GLU A 245 -56.48 73.62 37.64
N LYS A 246 -55.28 74.05 38.05
CA LYS A 246 -55.10 75.28 38.85
C LYS A 246 -55.56 76.53 38.10
N ASN A 247 -55.26 76.66 36.80
CA ASN A 247 -55.75 77.78 35.98
C ASN A 247 -57.27 77.75 35.79
N THR A 248 -57.89 76.57 35.74
CA THR A 248 -59.35 76.44 35.63
C THR A 248 -60.05 76.81 36.94
N ASN A 249 -59.45 76.50 38.09
CA ASN A 249 -59.95 76.95 39.40
C ASN A 249 -59.77 78.47 39.61
N TYR A 250 -58.65 79.05 39.17
CA TYR A 250 -58.43 80.50 39.26
C TYR A 250 -59.46 81.30 38.44
N LYS A 251 -59.87 80.80 37.26
CA LYS A 251 -60.93 81.39 36.44
C LYS A 251 -62.36 81.21 36.98
N LYS A 252 -62.55 80.39 38.03
CA LYS A 252 -63.86 80.22 38.69
C LYS A 252 -63.99 81.06 39.98
N GLN A 253 -62.89 81.62 40.47
CA GLN A 253 -62.83 82.44 41.69
C GLN A 253 -62.73 83.96 41.42
N ASN A 254 -62.51 84.35 40.16
CA ASN A 254 -62.66 85.71 39.64
C ASN A 254 -63.79 85.74 38.63
#